data_AF-A0A1W2AME4-F1
#
_entry.id   AF-A0A1W2AME4-F1
#
_cell.length_a   1.000
_cell.length_b   1.000
_cell.length_c   1.000
_cell.angle_alpha   90.00
_cell.angle_beta   90.00
_cell.angle_gamma   90.00
#
_symmetry.space_group_name_H-M   'P 1'
#
loop_
_entity.id
_entity.type
_entity.pdbx_description
1 polymer ?
#
loop_
_entity_poly.entity_id
_entity_poly.type
_entity_poly.pdbx_seq_one_letter_code
_entity_poly.pdbx_strand_id
1 'polypeptide(L)'
;MVQFISLSKGLSQGSPSASTTLDASLDMPARMENWYALGVQVNAGIIGSLGMVMDPQRARFVHSAAKDDVIVDCPEDGNKASEEALREMQNKVAKAAGVGVGAPVLGVPDVGTSFTAHPLGGAVIGRSTDAYGRVKGHPGLYVMDGAGIPGSTGTANPSLTITALAERNIAKIIADGR
;
A
#
# COMPACT_ATOMS: atom_id res chain seq x y z
N MET A 1 -1.19 -1.45 8.26
CA MET A 1 -0.35 -2.44 8.98
C MET A 1 -1.24 -3.21 9.95
N VAL A 2 -1.16 -4.53 9.94
CA VAL A 2 -1.99 -5.45 10.74
C VAL A 2 -1.06 -6.18 11.73
N GLN A 3 -1.46 -6.34 12.99
CA GLN A 3 -0.58 -6.88 14.05
C GLN A 3 -1.16 -8.16 14.68
N PHE A 4 -0.38 -9.24 14.69
CA PHE A 4 -0.72 -10.52 15.33
C PHE A 4 0.14 -10.77 16.56
N ILE A 5 -0.41 -11.38 17.61
CA ILE A 5 0.31 -11.65 18.87
C ILE A 5 0.24 -13.12 19.28
N SER A 6 1.39 -13.73 19.56
CA SER A 6 1.53 -15.11 20.06
C SER A 6 2.54 -15.20 21.20
N LEU A 7 2.39 -16.22 22.06
CA LEU A 7 3.43 -16.63 23.00
C LEU A 7 4.72 -17.01 22.24
N SER A 8 5.87 -16.57 22.75
CA SER A 8 7.17 -16.91 22.18
C SER A 8 7.45 -18.41 22.30
N LYS A 9 7.96 -19.01 21.21
CA LYS A 9 8.45 -20.40 21.18
C LYS A 9 9.98 -20.48 21.02
N GLY A 10 10.70 -19.37 21.11
CA GLY A 10 12.14 -19.29 20.88
C GLY A 10 12.67 -17.86 20.79
N LEU A 11 14.00 -17.70 20.75
CA LEU A 11 14.67 -16.40 20.79
C LEU A 11 14.47 -15.55 19.52
N SER A 12 14.39 -16.21 18.36
CA SER A 12 14.16 -15.56 17.07
C SER A 12 12.69 -15.68 16.66
N GLN A 13 12.18 -14.63 16.01
CA GLN A 13 10.86 -14.62 15.41
C GLN A 13 11.01 -14.86 13.91
N GLY A 14 10.70 -16.08 13.48
CA GLY A 14 10.52 -16.36 12.06
C GLY A 14 9.19 -15.78 11.60
N SER A 15 9.18 -15.15 10.43
CA SER A 15 7.93 -14.82 9.77
C SER A 15 7.39 -16.09 9.09
N PRO A 16 6.06 -16.39 9.13
CA PRO A 16 5.48 -17.49 8.38
C PRO A 16 6.00 -17.56 6.93
N SER A 17 6.31 -18.78 6.44
CA SER A 17 6.85 -19.01 5.08
C SER A 17 5.86 -18.64 3.96
N ALA A 18 4.58 -18.49 4.27
CA ALA A 18 3.62 -17.89 3.34
C ALA A 18 3.91 -16.39 3.26
N SER A 19 4.40 -15.93 2.10
CA SER A 19 4.65 -14.51 1.85
C SER A 19 3.38 -13.67 1.90
N THR A 20 2.21 -14.29 1.68
CA THR A 20 0.94 -13.58 1.53
C THR A 20 -0.30 -14.45 1.82
N THR A 21 -1.38 -13.84 2.27
CA THR A 21 -2.75 -14.39 2.32
C THR A 21 -3.69 -13.45 1.57
N LEU A 22 -4.60 -13.98 0.74
CA LEU A 22 -5.62 -13.23 0.00
C LEU A 22 -7.00 -13.72 0.41
N ASP A 23 -7.89 -12.81 0.81
CA ASP A 23 -9.31 -13.10 1.01
C ASP A 23 -10.13 -12.27 0.00
N ALA A 24 -10.56 -12.95 -1.06
CA ALA A 24 -11.42 -12.37 -2.10
C ALA A 24 -12.93 -12.55 -1.80
N SER A 25 -13.28 -13.16 -0.67
CA SER A 25 -14.68 -13.35 -0.25
C SER A 25 -15.26 -12.15 0.50
N LEU A 26 -14.41 -11.20 0.90
CA LEU A 26 -14.79 -9.95 1.54
C LEU A 26 -15.48 -9.00 0.57
N ASP A 27 -16.34 -8.13 1.09
CA ASP A 27 -16.96 -7.03 0.32
C ASP A 27 -15.89 -6.15 -0.35
N MET A 28 -14.77 -5.94 0.34
CA MET A 28 -13.55 -5.36 -0.24
C MET A 28 -12.41 -6.37 -0.18
N PRO A 29 -12.00 -6.95 -1.33
CA PRO A 29 -10.91 -7.93 -1.37
C PRO A 29 -9.64 -7.40 -0.71
N ALA A 30 -9.02 -8.24 0.11
CA ALA A 30 -7.86 -7.88 0.92
C ALA A 30 -6.73 -8.90 0.77
N ARG A 31 -5.50 -8.39 0.68
CA ARG A 31 -4.26 -9.17 0.78
C ARG A 31 -3.49 -8.71 2.01
N MET A 32 -2.98 -9.66 2.78
CA MET A 32 -1.96 -9.40 3.80
C MET A 32 -0.66 -10.05 3.39
N GLU A 33 0.41 -9.29 3.47
CA GLU A 33 1.77 -9.79 3.26
C GLU A 33 2.54 -9.77 4.55
N ASN A 34 3.30 -10.83 4.76
CA ASN A 34 4.09 -10.95 5.95
C ASN A 34 5.19 -9.89 5.96
N TRP A 35 5.24 -9.08 7.01
CA TRP A 35 6.14 -7.94 7.05
C TRP A 35 6.99 -7.95 8.30
N TYR A 36 8.26 -8.24 8.10
CA TYR A 36 9.25 -8.22 9.17
C TYR A 36 9.75 -6.79 9.41
N ALA A 37 9.70 -6.34 10.68
CA ALA A 37 10.26 -5.05 11.07
C ALA A 37 11.79 -5.13 11.10
N LEU A 38 12.44 -4.53 10.10
CA LEU A 38 13.90 -4.44 10.05
C LEU A 38 14.43 -3.76 11.33
N GLY A 39 15.40 -4.39 11.99
CA GLY A 39 16.02 -3.92 13.23
C GLY A 39 15.48 -4.55 14.52
N VAL A 40 14.36 -5.29 14.48
CA VAL A 40 13.83 -6.02 15.64
C VAL A 40 14.12 -7.51 15.49
N GLN A 41 15.35 -7.91 15.82
CA GLN A 41 15.83 -9.30 15.68
C GLN A 41 15.44 -10.24 16.84
N VAL A 42 14.76 -9.70 17.84
CA VAL A 42 14.30 -10.42 19.04
C VAL A 42 12.82 -10.74 18.92
N ASN A 43 12.42 -11.93 19.36
CA ASN A 43 11.02 -12.34 19.34
C ASN A 43 10.18 -11.55 20.36
N ALA A 44 9.47 -10.54 19.86
CA ALA A 44 8.55 -9.73 20.66
C ALA A 44 7.14 -10.37 20.78
N GLY A 45 6.93 -11.54 20.15
CA GLY A 45 5.62 -12.16 20.04
C GLY A 45 4.67 -11.43 19.09
N ILE A 46 5.09 -10.33 18.44
CA ILE A 46 4.28 -9.48 17.56
C ILE A 46 4.73 -9.64 16.11
N ILE A 47 3.84 -10.01 15.20
CA ILE A 47 4.13 -10.06 13.75
C ILE A 47 3.30 -9.00 13.05
N GLY A 48 4.00 -8.05 12.41
CA GLY A 48 3.39 -7.08 11.51
C GLY A 48 3.08 -7.70 10.15
N SER A 49 1.99 -7.26 9.54
CA SER A 49 1.64 -7.60 8.16
C SER A 49 1.23 -6.34 7.40
N LEU A 50 1.68 -6.23 6.16
CA LEU A 50 1.27 -5.16 5.26
C LEU A 50 -0.05 -5.55 4.61
N GLY A 51 -1.11 -4.82 4.93
CA GLY A 51 -2.44 -5.00 4.35
C GLY A 51 -2.63 -4.14 3.11
N MET A 52 -3.21 -4.73 2.06
CA MET A 52 -3.59 -4.06 0.81
C MET A 52 -5.02 -4.42 0.45
N VAL A 53 -5.81 -3.42 0.08
CA VAL A 53 -7.23 -3.58 -0.26
C VAL A 53 -7.56 -2.86 -1.57
N MET A 54 -8.71 -3.17 -2.17
CA MET A 54 -9.20 -2.48 -3.37
C MET A 54 -10.02 -1.22 -3.01
N ASP A 55 -9.40 -0.26 -2.33
CA ASP A 55 -10.08 0.97 -1.89
C ASP A 55 -10.35 1.96 -3.05
N PRO A 56 -11.60 2.42 -3.26
CA PRO A 56 -11.92 3.43 -4.26
C PRO A 56 -11.57 4.87 -3.84
N GLN A 57 -11.31 5.15 -2.57
CA GLN A 57 -11.02 6.51 -2.07
C GLN A 57 -9.69 7.04 -2.63
N ARG A 58 -9.60 8.36 -2.80
CA ARG A 58 -8.42 9.05 -3.36
C ARG A 58 -8.15 10.33 -2.60
N ALA A 59 -6.87 10.60 -2.36
CA ALA A 59 -6.36 11.87 -1.87
C ALA A 59 -5.98 12.81 -3.04
N ARG A 60 -5.69 14.06 -2.72
CA ARG A 60 -5.25 15.08 -3.68
C ARG A 60 -4.00 15.80 -3.17
N PHE A 61 -3.07 16.08 -4.08
CA PHE A 61 -1.95 16.98 -3.81
C PHE A 61 -2.42 18.42 -4.02
N VAL A 62 -2.26 19.27 -3.02
CA VAL A 62 -2.66 20.69 -3.05
C VAL A 62 -1.43 21.54 -2.73
N HIS A 63 -1.11 22.51 -3.58
CA HIS A 63 -0.04 23.45 -3.30
C HIS A 63 -0.50 24.53 -2.31
N SER A 64 0.26 24.73 -1.24
CA SER A 64 0.04 25.76 -0.22
C SER A 64 1.08 26.87 -0.38
N ALA A 65 0.72 27.96 -1.08
CA ALA A 65 1.60 29.10 -1.32
C ALA A 65 2.13 29.74 -0.02
N ALA A 66 1.35 29.71 1.08
CA ALA A 66 1.78 30.24 2.37
C ALA A 66 2.93 29.45 3.03
N LYS A 67 3.09 28.18 2.66
CA LYS A 67 4.12 27.28 3.18
C LYS A 67 5.20 26.96 2.15
N ASP A 68 4.98 27.37 0.89
CA ASP A 68 5.76 26.94 -0.27
C ASP A 68 5.93 25.40 -0.31
N ASP A 69 4.81 24.69 -0.10
CA ASP A 69 4.81 23.24 0.10
C ASP A 69 3.59 22.57 -0.54
N VAL A 70 3.68 21.27 -0.80
CA VAL A 70 2.57 20.44 -1.28
C VAL A 70 2.02 19.60 -0.14
N ILE A 71 0.75 19.83 0.18
CA ILE A 71 0.00 19.06 1.17
C ILE A 71 -0.78 17.94 0.49
N VAL A 72 -0.80 16.77 1.13
CA VAL A 72 -1.68 15.67 0.75
C VAL A 72 -3.00 15.84 1.50
N ASP A 73 -4.02 16.29 0.78
CA ASP A 73 -5.39 16.42 1.25
C ASP A 73 -6.09 15.06 1.12
N CYS A 74 -6.11 14.33 2.25
CA CYS A 74 -6.80 13.05 2.39
C CYS A 74 -8.24 13.28 2.86
N PRO A 75 -9.23 12.53 2.34
CA PRO A 75 -10.59 12.56 2.87
C PRO A 75 -10.62 12.24 4.37
N GLU A 76 -11.49 12.91 5.10
CA GLU A 76 -11.85 12.52 6.46
C GLU A 76 -12.36 11.07 6.46
N ASP A 77 -11.90 10.26 7.42
CA ASP A 77 -12.15 8.81 7.48
C ASP A 77 -11.78 8.05 6.19
N GLY A 78 -10.86 8.60 5.37
CA GLY A 78 -10.49 8.08 4.06
C GLY A 78 -9.83 6.70 4.00
N ASN A 79 -9.66 6.04 5.15
CA ASN A 79 -9.16 4.67 5.25
C ASN A 79 -10.07 3.77 6.10
N LYS A 80 -11.26 4.24 6.51
CA LYS A 80 -12.11 3.51 7.45
C LYS A 80 -12.60 2.17 6.88
N ALA A 81 -13.04 2.17 5.63
CA ALA A 81 -13.42 0.93 4.94
C ALA A 81 -12.22 -0.02 4.80
N SER A 82 -11.03 0.54 4.48
CA SER A 82 -9.77 -0.22 4.43
C SER A 82 -9.45 -0.89 5.76
N GLU A 83 -9.64 -0.17 6.86
CA GLU A 83 -9.44 -0.68 8.21
C GLU A 83 -10.40 -1.82 8.56
N GLU A 84 -11.69 -1.64 8.27
CA GLU A 84 -12.74 -2.63 8.54
C GLU A 84 -12.50 -3.95 7.78
N ALA A 85 -12.19 -3.87 6.49
CA ALA A 85 -11.90 -5.05 5.67
C ALA A 85 -10.64 -5.81 6.14
N LEU A 86 -9.57 -5.07 6.47
CA LEU A 86 -8.35 -5.68 7.02
C LEU A 86 -8.59 -6.31 8.39
N ARG A 87 -9.41 -5.68 9.24
CA ARG A 87 -9.77 -6.20 10.57
C ARG A 87 -10.59 -7.48 10.46
N GLU A 88 -11.53 -7.56 9.52
CA GLU A 88 -12.28 -8.78 9.28
C GLU A 88 -11.35 -9.94 8.88
N MET A 89 -10.48 -9.71 7.90
CA MET A 89 -9.49 -10.70 7.47
C MET A 89 -8.53 -11.10 8.61
N GLN A 90 -8.07 -10.13 9.41
CA GLN A 90 -7.19 -10.36 10.55
C GLN A 90 -7.85 -11.29 11.56
N ASN A 91 -9.13 -11.04 11.89
CA ASN A 91 -9.88 -11.84 12.85
C ASN A 91 -10.06 -13.29 12.37
N LYS A 92 -10.28 -13.52 11.06
CA LYS A 92 -10.32 -14.88 10.48
C LYS A 92 -8.99 -15.60 10.67
N VAL A 93 -7.88 -14.93 10.32
CA VAL A 93 -6.53 -15.50 10.46
C VAL A 93 -6.18 -15.77 11.93
N ALA A 94 -6.45 -14.81 12.82
CA ALA A 94 -6.17 -14.91 14.25
C ALA A 94 -6.94 -16.07 14.90
N LYS A 95 -8.23 -16.20 14.58
CA LYS A 95 -9.07 -17.32 15.03
C LYS A 95 -8.55 -18.67 14.52
N ALA A 96 -8.17 -18.75 13.25
CA ALA A 96 -7.65 -19.99 12.67
C ALA A 96 -6.30 -20.41 13.28
N ALA A 97 -5.45 -19.44 13.61
CA ALA A 97 -4.12 -19.69 14.18
C ALA A 97 -4.12 -19.79 15.73
N GLY A 98 -5.21 -19.43 16.40
CA GLY A 98 -5.29 -19.40 17.87
C GLY A 98 -4.41 -18.32 18.50
N VAL A 99 -4.29 -17.16 17.85
CA VAL A 99 -3.44 -16.03 18.26
C VAL A 99 -4.28 -14.78 18.57
N GLY A 100 -3.70 -13.83 19.30
CA GLY A 100 -4.31 -12.53 19.58
C GLY A 100 -4.05 -11.50 18.48
N VAL A 101 -4.68 -10.33 18.60
CA VAL A 101 -4.54 -9.18 17.69
C VAL A 101 -4.28 -7.90 18.49
N GLY A 102 -3.32 -7.09 18.05
CA GLY A 102 -2.92 -5.86 18.74
C GLY A 102 -2.49 -6.03 20.20
N ALA A 103 -1.97 -4.95 20.81
CA ALA A 103 -1.72 -4.86 22.25
C ALA A 103 -2.04 -3.44 22.75
N PRO A 104 -3.32 -3.13 23.04
CA PRO A 104 -3.74 -1.79 23.46
C PRO A 104 -3.02 -1.28 24.71
N VAL A 105 -2.71 -2.16 25.66
CA VAL A 105 -1.95 -1.84 26.89
C VAL A 105 -0.53 -1.35 26.57
N LEU A 106 0.03 -1.73 25.41
CA LEU A 106 1.33 -1.31 24.92
C LEU A 106 1.23 -0.25 23.81
N GLY A 107 0.03 0.29 23.56
CA GLY A 107 -0.21 1.27 22.50
C GLY A 107 -0.11 0.70 21.08
N VAL A 108 -0.11 -0.63 20.90
CA VAL A 108 -0.05 -1.27 19.59
C VAL A 108 -1.48 -1.53 19.09
N PRO A 109 -1.97 -0.82 18.07
CA PRO A 109 -3.28 -1.11 17.50
C PRO A 109 -3.25 -2.47 16.79
N ASP A 110 -4.42 -3.09 16.64
CA ASP A 110 -4.56 -4.31 15.86
C ASP A 110 -4.48 -4.04 14.35
N VAL A 111 -5.11 -2.96 13.87
CA VAL A 111 -4.98 -2.44 12.50
C VAL A 111 -4.62 -0.94 12.56
N GLY A 112 -3.54 -0.55 11.88
CA GLY A 112 -3.14 0.85 11.70
C GLY A 112 -3.16 1.26 10.23
N THR A 113 -3.83 2.37 9.92
CA THR A 113 -4.06 2.87 8.55
C THR A 113 -3.46 4.27 8.29
N SER A 114 -2.60 4.77 9.19
CA SER A 114 -1.96 6.08 9.06
C SER A 114 -0.72 6.11 8.14
N PHE A 115 -0.36 4.98 7.53
CA PHE A 115 0.83 4.83 6.70
C PHE A 115 0.55 3.92 5.50
N THR A 116 1.22 4.20 4.38
CA THR A 116 1.30 3.29 3.23
C THR A 116 2.74 3.18 2.72
N ALA A 117 3.14 1.96 2.35
CA ALA A 117 4.38 1.72 1.62
C ALA A 117 4.20 1.92 0.10
N HIS A 118 2.96 2.06 -0.36
CA HIS A 118 2.59 2.07 -1.78
C HIS A 118 1.87 3.39 -2.14
N PRO A 119 2.55 4.56 -2.09
CA PRO A 119 1.98 5.79 -2.61
C PRO A 119 1.84 5.70 -4.13
N LEU A 120 0.62 5.89 -4.65
CA LEU A 120 0.28 5.75 -6.06
C LEU A 120 -0.63 6.89 -6.52
N GLY A 121 -0.31 7.48 -7.68
CA GLY A 121 -1.07 8.58 -8.27
C GLY A 121 -0.49 9.98 -8.01
N GLY A 122 -1.23 10.99 -8.46
CA GLY A 122 -0.81 12.39 -8.50
C GLY A 122 -0.69 12.93 -9.92
N ALA A 123 0.01 12.21 -10.80
CA ALA A 123 0.19 12.57 -12.21
C ALA A 123 -0.36 11.47 -13.16
N VAL A 124 -1.62 11.12 -12.92
CA VAL A 124 -2.27 9.91 -13.46
C VAL A 124 -2.30 9.88 -14.99
N ILE A 125 -1.96 8.71 -15.56
CA ILE A 125 -2.03 8.43 -17.01
C ILE A 125 -3.43 8.72 -17.55
N GLY A 126 -3.49 9.38 -18.72
CA GLY A 126 -4.75 9.82 -19.34
C GLY A 126 -5.36 11.07 -18.72
N ARG A 127 -4.98 11.46 -17.49
CA ARG A 127 -5.41 12.71 -16.83
C ARG A 127 -4.37 13.81 -16.99
N SER A 128 -3.21 13.68 -16.34
CA SER A 128 -2.11 14.66 -16.41
C SER A 128 -1.18 14.42 -17.59
N THR A 129 -1.11 13.16 -18.03
CA THR A 129 -0.29 12.72 -19.16
C THR A 129 -1.14 12.07 -20.24
N ASP A 130 -0.56 11.86 -21.43
CA ASP A 130 -1.13 10.98 -22.45
C ASP A 130 -1.05 9.50 -22.02
N ALA A 131 -1.40 8.57 -22.92
CA ALA A 131 -1.38 7.14 -22.64
C ALA A 131 0.02 6.54 -22.44
N TYR A 132 1.09 7.31 -22.65
CA TYR A 132 2.49 6.89 -22.59
C TYR A 132 3.32 7.78 -21.66
N GLY A 133 2.68 8.50 -20.73
CA GLY A 133 3.37 9.28 -19.71
C GLY A 133 3.85 10.66 -20.18
N ARG A 134 3.53 11.11 -21.40
CA ARG A 134 3.92 12.46 -21.87
C ARG A 134 3.06 13.51 -21.22
N VAL A 135 3.66 14.50 -20.57
CA VAL A 135 2.91 15.55 -19.87
C VAL A 135 2.18 16.43 -20.87
N LYS A 136 0.87 16.60 -20.68
CA LYS A 136 0.03 17.40 -21.58
C LYS A 136 0.49 18.86 -21.55
N GLY A 137 0.68 19.45 -22.73
CA GLY A 137 1.14 20.85 -22.87
C GLY A 137 2.64 21.06 -22.68
N HIS A 138 3.41 20.02 -22.34
CA HIS A 138 4.86 20.13 -22.09
C HIS A 138 5.66 19.11 -22.90
N PRO A 139 6.04 19.43 -24.16
CA PRO A 139 6.88 18.57 -24.98
C PRO A 139 8.23 18.26 -24.30
N GLY A 140 8.66 16.99 -24.35
CA GLY A 140 9.91 16.54 -23.74
C GLY A 140 9.83 16.25 -22.23
N LEU A 141 8.67 16.43 -21.60
CA LEU A 141 8.46 16.10 -20.19
C LEU A 141 7.61 14.83 -20.02
N TYR A 142 8.06 13.93 -19.13
CA TYR A 142 7.48 12.60 -18.96
C TYR A 142 7.29 12.22 -17.48
N VAL A 143 6.27 11.40 -17.21
CA VAL A 143 6.02 10.73 -15.93
C VAL A 143 6.23 9.24 -16.12
N MET A 144 7.15 8.66 -15.34
CA MET A 144 7.64 7.28 -15.53
C MET A 144 7.65 6.45 -14.23
N ASP A 145 6.93 6.92 -13.20
CA ASP A 145 6.92 6.33 -11.86
C ASP A 145 5.49 6.03 -11.36
N GLY A 146 5.37 5.74 -10.06
CA GLY A 146 4.09 5.47 -9.39
C GLY A 146 3.07 6.61 -9.46
N ALA A 147 3.47 7.84 -9.78
CA ALA A 147 2.54 8.95 -9.92
C ALA A 147 1.58 8.77 -11.12
N GLY A 148 1.97 7.97 -12.11
CA GLY A 148 1.14 7.62 -13.26
C GLY A 148 0.00 6.64 -12.96
N ILE A 149 0.08 5.90 -11.85
CA ILE A 149 -0.89 4.86 -11.47
C ILE A 149 -2.18 5.51 -10.93
N PRO A 150 -3.40 5.04 -11.29
CA PRO A 150 -4.66 5.61 -10.82
C PRO A 150 -5.01 5.21 -9.36
N GLY A 151 -4.05 5.32 -8.45
CA GLY A 151 -4.20 5.13 -7.00
C GLY A 151 -4.15 3.69 -6.48
N SER A 152 -4.30 2.67 -7.33
CA SER A 152 -4.20 1.28 -6.92
C SER A 152 -3.68 0.38 -8.04
N THR A 153 -2.96 -0.68 -7.67
CA THR A 153 -2.62 -1.80 -8.55
C THR A 153 -3.39 -3.07 -8.14
N GLY A 154 -4.56 -2.88 -7.55
CA GLY A 154 -5.32 -3.93 -6.88
C GLY A 154 -4.70 -4.26 -5.52
N THR A 155 -4.84 -5.52 -5.10
CA THR A 155 -4.25 -6.03 -3.85
C THR A 155 -2.83 -6.56 -4.09
N ALA A 156 -2.00 -5.89 -4.88
CA ALA A 156 -0.66 -6.37 -5.26
C ALA A 156 0.42 -5.31 -5.03
N ASN A 157 1.67 -5.75 -4.89
CA ASN A 157 2.81 -4.86 -4.83
C ASN A 157 2.99 -4.10 -6.16
N PRO A 158 3.16 -2.77 -6.12
CA PRO A 158 3.07 -1.95 -7.33
C PRO A 158 4.34 -1.94 -8.17
N SER A 159 5.50 -2.33 -7.63
CA SER A 159 6.82 -2.13 -8.26
C SER A 159 6.88 -2.70 -9.69
N LEU A 160 6.45 -3.94 -9.89
CA LEU A 160 6.47 -4.57 -11.22
C LEU A 160 5.47 -3.96 -12.18
N THR A 161 4.33 -3.45 -11.69
CA THR A 161 3.37 -2.73 -12.54
C THR A 161 3.96 -1.39 -12.99
N ILE A 162 4.63 -0.68 -12.08
CA ILE A 162 5.33 0.58 -12.38
C ILE A 162 6.43 0.31 -13.41
N THR A 163 7.27 -0.71 -13.20
CA THR A 163 8.32 -1.10 -14.15
C THR A 163 7.73 -1.43 -15.53
N ALA A 164 6.69 -2.26 -15.60
CA ALA A 164 6.08 -2.62 -16.87
C ALA A 164 5.51 -1.41 -17.63
N LEU A 165 4.89 -0.45 -16.92
CA LEU A 165 4.41 0.78 -17.53
C LEU A 165 5.56 1.69 -17.98
N ALA A 166 6.61 1.82 -17.19
CA ALA A 166 7.78 2.61 -17.56
C ALA A 166 8.44 2.04 -18.84
N GLU A 167 8.63 0.72 -18.91
CA GLU A 167 9.16 0.02 -20.09
C GLU A 167 8.27 0.24 -21.33
N ARG A 168 6.95 0.05 -21.19
CA ARG A 168 5.99 0.33 -22.27
C ARG A 168 6.07 1.77 -22.75
N ASN A 169 6.15 2.72 -21.83
CA ASN A 169 6.14 4.15 -22.12
C ASN A 169 7.41 4.57 -22.85
N ILE A 170 8.59 4.18 -22.35
CA ILE A 170 9.87 4.58 -22.92
C ILE A 170 10.05 3.99 -24.32
N ALA A 171 9.66 2.73 -24.52
CA ALA A 171 9.71 2.09 -25.83
C ALA A 171 8.88 2.87 -26.87
N LYS A 172 7.69 3.33 -26.50
CA LYS A 172 6.84 4.13 -27.40
C LYS A 172 7.39 5.53 -27.63
N ILE A 173 7.93 6.18 -26.60
CA ILE A 173 8.55 7.52 -26.71
C ILE A 173 9.70 7.50 -27.72
N ILE A 174 10.62 6.53 -27.58
CA ILE A 174 11.75 6.35 -28.48
C ILE A 174 11.27 6.03 -29.90
N ALA A 175 10.29 5.12 -30.06
CA ALA A 175 9.74 4.77 -31.37
C ALA A 175 9.07 5.96 -32.10
N ASP A 176 8.54 6.92 -31.34
CA ASP A 176 7.95 8.15 -31.88
C ASP A 176 9.02 9.25 -32.14
N GLY A 177 10.31 8.94 -31.96
CA GLY A 177 11.43 9.85 -32.26
C GLY A 177 11.63 10.96 -31.24
N ARG A 178 11.32 10.71 -29.96
CA ARG A 178 11.42 11.68 -28.87
C ARG A 178 12.33 11.22 -27.74
#